data_AF-A0A7Y3HE71-F1
#
_entry.id   AF-A0A7Y3HE71-F1
#
_cell.length_a   1.000
_cell.length_b   1.000
_cell.length_c   1.000
_cell.angle_alpha   90.00
_cell.angle_beta   90.00
_cell.angle_gamma   90.00
#
_symmetry.space_group_name_H-M   'P 1'
#
loop_
_entity.id
_entity.type
_entity.pdbx_description
1 polymer ?
#
loop_
_entity_poly.entity_id
_entity_poly.type
_entity_poly.pdbx_seq_one_letter_code
_entity_poly.pdbx_strand_id
1 'polypeptide(L)' 'MTPFHRVKLAFMVAAFLSFVLSVSLWFLVDRELGLFVGLWVPAIHSLGTLVLVGEDRT' A
#
# COMPACT_ATOMS: atom_id res chain seq x y z
N MET A 1 9.62 19.47 11.55
CA MET A 1 9.39 18.07 11.11
C MET A 1 10.04 17.91 9.75
N THR A 2 11.10 17.11 9.62
CA THR A 2 11.85 16.99 8.36
C THR A 2 10.96 16.40 7.26
N PRO A 3 11.08 16.86 6.01
CA PRO A 3 10.18 16.51 4.90
C PRO A 3 10.05 14.99 4.66
N PHE A 4 11.09 14.21 4.96
CA PHE A 4 11.08 12.74 4.88
C PHE A 4 10.00 12.06 5.72
N HIS A 5 9.67 12.59 6.90
CA HIS A 5 8.66 11.98 7.76
C HIS A 5 7.25 12.08 7.16
N ARG A 6 6.99 13.13 6.37
CA ARG A 6 5.69 13.32 5.71
C ARG A 6 5.44 12.28 4.62
N VAL A 7 6.49 11.94 3.85
CA VAL A 7 6.42 10.92 2.80
C VAL A 7 6.25 9.53 3.41
N LYS A 8 6.98 9.23 4.49
CA LYS A 8 6.83 7.98 5.24
C LYS A 8 5.41 7.81 5.78
N LEU A 9 4.84 8.88 6.34
CA LEU A 9 3.46 8.88 6.83
C LEU A 9 2.45 8.71 5.68
N ALA A 10 2.66 9.38 4.55
CA ALA A 10 1.81 9.25 3.37
C ALA A 10 1.80 7.83 2.81
N PHE A 11 2.97 7.16 2.76
CA PHE A 11 3.07 5.75 2.39
C PHE A 11 2.27 4.87 3.37
N MET A 12 2.46 5.07 4.68
CA MET A 12 1.76 4.27 5.70
C MET A 12 0.23 4.43 5.64
N VAL A 13 -0.25 5.66 5.40
CA VAL A 13 -1.67 5.96 5.21
C VAL A 13 -2.20 5.37 3.91
N ALA A 14 -1.43 5.43 2.82
CA ALA A 14 -1.83 4.83 1.54
C ALA A 14 -1.95 3.30 1.63
N ALA A 15 -1.04 2.63 2.35
CA ALA A 15 -1.14 1.20 2.65
C ALA A 15 -2.40 0.87 3.48
N PHE A 16 -2.69 1.67 4.50
CA PHE A 16 -3.86 1.48 5.34
C PHE A 16 -5.17 1.69 4.56
N LEU A 17 -5.25 2.75 3.75
CA LEU A 17 -6.42 2.99 2.89
C LEU A 17 -6.62 1.87 1.87
N SER A 18 -5.53 1.32 1.35
CA SER A 18 -5.58 0.18 0.43
C SER A 18 -6.12 -1.09 1.09
N PHE A 19 -5.75 -1.32 2.35
CA PHE A 19 -6.29 -2.42 3.13
C PHE A 19 -7.79 -2.25 3.40
N VAL A 20 -8.22 -1.05 3.82
CA VAL A 20 -9.64 -0.76 4.05
C VAL A 20 -10.45 -0.88 2.76
N LEU A 21 -9.89 -0.45 1.62
CA LEU A 21 -10.53 -0.59 0.31
C LEU A 21 -10.68 -2.07 -0.08
N SER A 22 -9.67 -2.91 0.14
CA SER A 22 -9.77 -4.36 -0.09
C SER A 22 -10.89 -5.00 0.73
N VAL A 23 -10.94 -4.69 2.03
CA VAL A 23 -11.99 -5.20 2.94
C VAL A 23 -13.36 -4.69 2.50
N SER A 24 -13.47 -3.42 2.09
CA SER A 24 -14.73 -2.84 1.62
C SER A 24 -15.22 -3.53 0.33
N LEU A 25 -14.35 -3.76 -0.66
CA LEU A 25 -14.73 -4.48 -1.88
C LEU A 25 -15.18 -5.92 -1.60
N TRP A 26 -14.55 -6.60 -0.64
CA TRP A 26 -14.93 -7.94 -0.23
C TRP A 26 -16.37 -8.02 0.33
N PHE A 27 -16.81 -6.97 1.04
CA PHE A 27 -18.15 -6.93 1.64
C PHE A 27 -19.22 -6.28 0.74
N LEU A 28 -18.85 -5.36 -0.16
CA LEU A 28 -19.81 -4.60 -0.97
C LEU A 28 -20.03 -5.12 -2.40
N VAL A 29 -19.07 -5.84 -3.00
CA VAL A 29 -19.11 -6.19 -4.43
C VAL A 29 -19.04 -7.70 -4.62
N ASP A 30 -17.84 -8.27 -4.58
CA ASP A 30 -17.62 -9.67 -4.88
C ASP A 30 -16.33 -10.15 -4.21
N ARG A 31 -16.37 -11.37 -3.66
CA ARG A 31 -15.27 -11.94 -2.88
C ARG A 31 -13.98 -12.10 -3.70
N GLU A 32 -14.10 -12.47 -4.98
CA GLU A 32 -12.94 -12.64 -5.86
C GLU A 32 -12.22 -11.32 -6.14
N LEU A 33 -12.98 -10.23 -6.34
CA LEU A 33 -12.42 -8.88 -6.51
C LEU A 33 -11.76 -8.37 -5.23
N GLY A 34 -12.36 -8.66 -4.05
CA GLY A 34 -11.76 -8.32 -2.75
C GLY A 34 -10.40 -8.99 -2.53
N LEU A 35 -10.26 -10.26 -2.92
CA LEU A 35 -8.99 -11.00 -2.87
C LEU A 35 -7.95 -10.44 -3.85
N PHE A 36 -8.34 -10.14 -5.08
CA PHE A 36 -7.43 -9.60 -6.09
C PHE A 36 -6.86 -8.25 -5.62
N VAL A 37 -7.72 -7.36 -5.09
CA VAL A 37 -7.33 -6.06 -4.55
C VAL A 37 -6.49 -6.19 -3.27
N GLY A 38 -6.84 -7.14 -2.39
CA GLY A 38 -6.08 -7.41 -1.18
C GLY A 38 -4.68 -7.96 -1.43
N LEU A 39 -4.45 -8.65 -2.56
CA LEU A 39 -3.17 -9.26 -2.88
C LEU A 39 -2.21 -8.30 -3.61
N TRP A 40 -2.68 -7.61 -4.65
CA TRP A 40 -1.79 -6.80 -5.49
C TRP A 40 -1.41 -5.44 -4.87
N VAL A 41 -2.27 -4.80 -4.07
CA VAL A 41 -1.96 -3.48 -3.50
C VAL A 41 -0.82 -3.53 -2.47
N PRO A 42 -0.79 -4.45 -1.48
CA PRO A 42 0.37 -4.58 -0.61
C PRO A 42 1.62 -5.08 -1.36
N ALA A 43 1.47 -5.82 -2.48
CA ALA A 43 2.61 -6.21 -3.32
C ALA A 43 3.26 -5.00 -4.00
N ILE A 44 2.47 -4.06 -4.55
CA ILE A 44 2.97 -2.80 -5.12
C ILE A 44 3.60 -1.92 -4.03
N HIS A 45 2.99 -1.87 -2.85
CA HIS A 45 3.54 -1.11 -1.73
C HIS A 45 4.90 -1.65 -1.28
N SER A 46 5.01 -2.98 -1.15
CA SER A 46 6.26 -3.68 -0.81
C SER A 46 7.35 -3.45 -1.86
N LEU A 47 6.98 -3.53 -3.14
CA LEU A 47 7.88 -3.22 -4.26
C LEU A 47 8.36 -1.77 -4.23
N GLY A 48 7.46 -0.82 -3.96
CA GLY A 48 7.81 0.59 -3.83
C GLY A 48 8.84 0.81 -2.72
N THR A 49 8.63 0.22 -1.54
CA THR A 49 9.64 0.26 -0.46
C THR A 49 10.94 -0.43 -0.83
N LEU A 50 10.90 -1.56 -1.56
CA LEU A 50 12.11 -2.27 -1.98
C LEU A 50 12.94 -1.45 -2.96
N VAL A 51 12.31 -0.82 -3.94
CA VAL A 51 12.96 0.06 -4.92
C VAL A 51 13.53 1.31 -4.23
N LEU A 52 12.75 1.95 -3.34
CA LEU A 52 13.21 3.13 -2.59
C LEU A 52 14.37 2.81 -1.63
N VAL A 53 14.38 1.62 -1.01
CA VAL A 53 15.50 1.13 -0.20
C VAL A 53 16.74 0.83 -1.04
N GLY A 54 16.55 0.41 -2.30
CA GLY A 54 17.63 0.17 -3.24
C GLY A 54 18.34 1.44 -3.69
N GLU A 55 17.60 2.54 -3.86
CA GLU A 55 18.11 3.85 -4.29
C GLU A 55 18.92 4.57 -3.19
N ASP A 56 18.62 4.34 -1.90
CA ASP A 56 19.32 4.97 -0.76
C ASP A 56 20.77 4.47 -0.56
N ARG A 57 21.27 3.59 -1.43
CA ARG A 57 22.60 2.94 -1.34
C ARG A 57 23.61 3.32 -2.43
N THR A 58 23.31 4.30 -3.29
CA THR A 58 24.25 4.84 -4.30
C THR A 58 24.46 6.33 -4.11
#